data_AF-A0A0A5I0W2-F1
#
_entry.id   AF-A0A0A5I0W2-F1
#
_cell.length_a   1.000
_cell.length_b   1.000
_cell.length_c   1.000
_cell.angle_alpha   90.00
_cell.angle_beta   90.00
_cell.angle_gamma   90.00
#
_symmetry.space_group_name_H-M   'P 1'
#
loop_
_entity.id
_entity.type
_entity.pdbx_description
1 polymer ?
#
loop_
_entity_poly.entity_id
_entity_poly.type
_entity_poly.pdbx_seq_one_letter_code
_entity_poly.pdbx_strand_id
1 'polypeptide(L)'
;MSDKLSTTALAKSRQQDAKELFTELKNAGYINRGDEGWVLTEIGAKFGGEYITHAKFGKFIVWPQNLLIDHAATSGNTLSATQIGQRFSLPAKKINQLLQELGWLSRTEQGWLVTQSGLTVGGYQREDKETGAQFVVWHDTIIRNKRLKQSVVEFSGQDAETHTTDKSLSSFRQKFEAKHRTLDGHYVRSKGELIIDNWLYMNGIVHAYNRQLPIEQDVLSDFYLPAGKVYLQYWGSDSGEIDAKQRDKIIALYQEHGFALIEVTPDDIEHLDERLPSKLREFGIKAY
;
A
#
# COMPACT_ATOMS: atom_id res chain seq x y z
N MET A 1 -19.27 3.42 25.06
CA MET A 1 -18.56 2.12 25.12
C MET A 1 -18.79 1.45 23.78
N SER A 2 -17.76 0.97 23.09
CA SER A 2 -17.91 0.56 21.69
C SER A 2 -18.87 -0.64 21.55
N ASP A 3 -19.93 -0.47 20.76
CA ASP A 3 -20.90 -1.52 20.37
C ASP A 3 -20.29 -2.52 19.39
N LYS A 4 -19.04 -2.93 19.63
CA LYS A 4 -18.29 -3.86 18.78
C LYS A 4 -18.00 -5.16 19.51
N LEU A 5 -18.18 -6.26 18.80
CA LEU A 5 -18.03 -7.62 19.30
C LEU A 5 -16.89 -8.32 18.56
N SER A 6 -16.14 -9.18 19.25
CA SER A 6 -15.25 -10.13 18.57
C SER A 6 -16.04 -11.06 17.66
N THR A 7 -15.43 -11.66 16.64
CA THR A 7 -16.13 -12.60 15.74
C THR A 7 -16.86 -13.70 16.52
N THR A 8 -16.25 -14.27 17.57
CA THR A 8 -16.88 -15.28 18.41
C THR A 8 -18.08 -14.74 19.20
N ALA A 9 -17.99 -13.51 19.73
CA ALA A 9 -19.10 -12.88 20.43
C ALA A 9 -20.25 -12.49 19.48
N LEU A 10 -19.91 -12.04 18.26
CA LEU A 10 -20.88 -11.73 17.21
C LEU A 10 -21.61 -13.00 16.72
N ALA A 11 -20.88 -14.11 16.56
CA ALA A 11 -21.50 -15.40 16.21
C ALA A 11 -22.50 -15.83 17.31
N LYS A 12 -22.11 -15.70 18.58
CA LYS A 12 -22.99 -16.01 19.71
C LYS A 12 -24.23 -15.11 19.75
N SER A 13 -24.10 -13.81 19.49
CA SER A 13 -25.27 -12.90 19.45
C SER A 13 -26.21 -13.21 18.27
N ARG A 14 -25.67 -13.79 17.18
CA ARG A 14 -26.44 -14.26 16.03
C ARG A 14 -26.97 -15.69 16.17
N GLN A 15 -26.67 -16.37 17.27
CA GLN A 15 -26.98 -17.79 17.48
C GLN A 15 -26.41 -18.69 16.36
N GLN A 16 -25.23 -18.33 15.84
CA GLN A 16 -24.52 -19.02 14.78
C GLN A 16 -23.22 -19.65 15.31
N ASP A 17 -22.75 -20.71 14.66
CA ASP A 17 -21.43 -21.27 14.96
C ASP A 17 -20.31 -20.27 14.58
N ALA A 18 -19.28 -20.18 15.44
CA ALA A 18 -18.20 -19.23 15.23
C ALA A 18 -17.37 -19.56 13.98
N LYS A 19 -17.14 -20.85 13.67
CA LYS A 19 -16.38 -21.28 12.50
C LYS A 19 -17.12 -20.97 11.21
N GLU A 20 -18.44 -21.07 11.23
CA GLU A 20 -19.30 -20.65 10.11
C GLU A 20 -19.15 -19.15 9.85
N LEU A 21 -19.26 -18.31 10.89
CA LEU A 21 -19.10 -16.86 10.73
C LEU A 21 -17.70 -16.48 10.23
N PHE A 22 -16.64 -17.12 10.72
CA PHE A 22 -15.28 -16.91 10.18
C PHE A 22 -15.19 -17.28 8.70
N THR A 23 -15.88 -18.35 8.28
CA THR A 23 -15.91 -18.79 6.88
C THR A 23 -16.67 -17.79 6.02
N GLU A 24 -17.81 -17.27 6.49
CA GLU A 24 -18.57 -16.23 5.80
C GLU A 24 -17.77 -14.94 5.62
N LEU A 25 -17.13 -14.45 6.69
CA LEU A 25 -16.30 -13.25 6.62
C LEU A 25 -15.12 -13.42 5.66
N LYS A 26 -14.52 -14.61 5.65
CA LYS A 26 -13.44 -14.94 4.71
C LYS A 26 -13.95 -14.96 3.26
N ASN A 27 -15.08 -15.62 3.01
CA ASN A 27 -15.66 -15.72 1.67
C ASN A 27 -16.17 -14.37 1.14
N ALA A 28 -16.62 -13.48 2.03
CA ALA A 28 -16.94 -12.09 1.68
C ALA A 28 -15.70 -11.21 1.45
N GLY A 29 -14.50 -11.74 1.70
CA GLY A 29 -13.24 -11.04 1.59
C GLY A 29 -12.99 -10.02 2.71
N TYR A 30 -13.71 -10.10 3.83
CA TYR A 30 -13.58 -9.17 4.97
C TYR A 30 -12.39 -9.50 5.87
N ILE A 31 -12.02 -10.78 5.91
CA ILE A 31 -10.82 -11.26 6.57
C ILE A 31 -10.05 -12.19 5.65
N ASN A 32 -8.76 -12.30 5.93
CA ASN A 32 -7.84 -13.17 5.24
C ASN A 32 -7.05 -14.00 6.24
N ARG A 33 -6.44 -15.09 5.80
CA ARG A 33 -5.61 -15.96 6.64
C ARG A 33 -4.14 -15.71 6.36
N GLY A 34 -3.43 -15.14 7.34
CA GLY A 34 -1.97 -15.11 7.39
C GLY A 34 -1.41 -16.20 8.30
N ASP A 35 -0.09 -16.27 8.40
CA ASP A 35 0.61 -17.26 9.24
C ASP A 35 0.30 -17.07 10.74
N GLU A 36 0.23 -15.81 11.18
CA GLU A 36 -0.04 -15.43 12.57
C GLU A 36 -1.54 -15.43 12.93
N GLY A 37 -2.43 -15.73 11.97
CA GLY A 37 -3.87 -15.83 12.21
C GLY A 37 -4.73 -15.05 11.21
N TRP A 38 -5.85 -14.53 11.70
CA TRP A 38 -6.79 -13.78 10.86
C TRP A 38 -6.33 -12.34 10.70
N VAL A 39 -6.23 -11.92 9.44
CA VAL A 39 -5.89 -10.56 9.03
C VAL A 39 -7.16 -9.86 8.57
N LEU A 40 -7.46 -8.70 9.14
CA LEU A 40 -8.51 -7.81 8.66
C LEU A 40 -8.12 -7.24 7.28
N THR A 41 -9.01 -7.36 6.30
CA THR A 41 -8.77 -6.77 4.98
C THR A 41 -9.26 -5.33 4.92
N GLU A 42 -8.84 -4.60 3.88
CA GLU A 42 -9.36 -3.26 3.59
C GLU A 42 -10.90 -3.26 3.44
N ILE A 43 -11.45 -4.31 2.82
CA ILE A 43 -12.90 -4.46 2.66
C ILE A 43 -13.55 -4.68 4.02
N GLY A 44 -13.00 -5.57 4.86
CA GLY A 44 -13.51 -5.77 6.21
C GLY A 44 -13.50 -4.49 7.04
N ALA A 45 -12.45 -3.70 6.93
CA ALA A 45 -12.35 -2.40 7.61
C ALA A 45 -13.49 -1.45 7.18
N LYS A 46 -13.85 -1.40 5.88
CA LYS A 46 -15.00 -0.61 5.40
C LYS A 46 -16.33 -1.03 5.98
N PHE A 47 -16.51 -2.31 6.23
CA PHE A 47 -17.71 -2.85 6.88
C PHE A 47 -17.64 -2.72 8.42
N GLY A 48 -16.70 -1.94 8.95
CA GLY A 48 -16.60 -1.58 10.36
C GLY A 48 -15.70 -2.47 11.21
N GLY A 49 -14.99 -3.41 10.57
CA GLY A 49 -13.98 -4.23 11.21
C GLY A 49 -12.83 -3.40 11.74
N GLU A 50 -12.38 -3.66 12.95
CA GLU A 50 -11.25 -2.97 13.58
C GLU A 50 -10.41 -3.94 14.40
N TYR A 51 -9.13 -3.62 14.60
CA TYR A 51 -8.30 -4.33 15.56
C TYR A 51 -8.46 -3.73 16.96
N ILE A 52 -8.61 -4.59 17.96
CA ILE A 52 -8.47 -4.23 19.38
C ILE A 52 -7.37 -5.08 19.99
N THR A 53 -6.52 -4.46 20.81
CA THR A 53 -5.52 -5.16 21.61
C THR A 53 -6.02 -5.32 23.03
N HIS A 54 -6.05 -6.57 23.52
CA HIS A 54 -6.43 -6.89 24.90
C HIS A 54 -5.28 -7.55 25.62
N ALA A 55 -5.04 -7.15 26.89
CA ALA A 55 -3.90 -7.61 27.69
C ALA A 55 -3.76 -9.14 27.77
N LYS A 56 -4.87 -9.87 27.77
CA LYS A 56 -4.90 -11.36 27.86
C LYS A 56 -4.89 -12.08 26.51
N PHE A 57 -5.45 -11.46 25.46
CA PHE A 57 -5.77 -12.17 24.20
C PHE A 57 -5.00 -11.64 23.00
N GLY A 58 -4.15 -10.64 23.20
CA GLY A 58 -3.41 -9.99 22.12
C GLY A 58 -4.33 -9.17 21.21
N LYS A 59 -3.89 -8.97 19.97
CA LYS A 59 -4.59 -8.23 18.93
C LYS A 59 -5.61 -9.14 18.24
N PHE A 60 -6.87 -8.72 18.16
CA PHE A 60 -7.93 -9.46 17.46
C PHE A 60 -8.92 -8.51 16.78
N ILE A 61 -9.75 -9.05 15.89
CA ILE A 61 -10.70 -8.29 15.07
C ILE A 61 -12.05 -8.21 15.79
N VAL A 62 -12.62 -7.01 15.82
CA VAL A 62 -13.98 -6.72 16.28
C VAL A 62 -14.83 -6.10 15.18
N TRP A 63 -16.14 -6.27 15.32
CA TRP A 63 -17.14 -5.89 14.33
C TRP A 63 -18.32 -5.18 14.98
N PRO A 64 -19.01 -4.28 14.27
CA PRO A 64 -20.27 -3.74 14.76
C PRO A 64 -21.33 -4.85 14.90
N GLN A 65 -22.20 -4.75 15.90
CA GLN A 65 -23.24 -5.77 16.13
C GLN A 65 -24.14 -5.99 14.90
N ASN A 66 -24.45 -4.90 14.18
CA ASN A 66 -25.24 -4.88 12.96
C ASN A 66 -24.41 -5.13 11.68
N LEU A 67 -23.25 -5.79 11.75
CA LEU A 67 -22.41 -6.09 10.59
C LEU A 67 -23.22 -6.73 9.45
N LEU A 68 -23.23 -6.12 8.28
CA LEU A 68 -23.80 -6.72 7.09
C LEU A 68 -22.70 -7.47 6.34
N ILE A 69 -22.95 -8.73 5.99
CA ILE A 69 -22.05 -9.55 5.18
C ILE A 69 -22.69 -9.68 3.80
N ASP A 70 -22.03 -9.09 2.80
CA ASP A 70 -22.52 -9.15 1.42
C ASP A 70 -22.05 -10.44 0.73
N HIS A 71 -22.87 -11.48 0.85
CA HIS A 71 -22.61 -12.79 0.23
C HIS A 71 -22.76 -12.77 -1.30
N ALA A 72 -23.42 -11.77 -1.89
CA ALA A 72 -23.66 -11.70 -3.32
C ALA A 72 -22.58 -10.90 -4.06
N ALA A 73 -21.90 -9.98 -3.37
CA ALA A 73 -20.86 -9.16 -3.97
C ALA A 73 -19.63 -9.97 -4.41
N THR A 74 -19.39 -11.15 -3.83
CA THR A 74 -18.17 -11.92 -4.03
C THR A 74 -18.50 -13.40 -4.22
N SER A 75 -17.65 -14.11 -4.95
CA SER A 75 -17.76 -15.55 -5.16
C SER A 75 -17.01 -16.37 -4.10
N GLY A 76 -16.21 -15.72 -3.25
CA GLY A 76 -15.32 -16.37 -2.28
C GLY A 76 -14.14 -17.13 -2.90
N ASN A 77 -14.04 -17.14 -4.23
CA ASN A 77 -12.98 -17.83 -4.95
C ASN A 77 -11.70 -17.01 -4.99
N THR A 78 -10.59 -17.72 -5.18
CA THR A 78 -9.29 -17.09 -5.38
C THR A 78 -8.89 -17.13 -6.86
N LEU A 79 -8.23 -16.08 -7.32
CA LEU A 79 -7.73 -15.89 -8.67
C LEU A 79 -6.20 -15.95 -8.69
N SER A 80 -5.63 -16.69 -9.64
CA SER A 80 -4.21 -16.62 -9.96
C SER A 80 -3.86 -15.35 -10.74
N ALA A 81 -2.58 -15.00 -10.80
CA ALA A 81 -2.09 -13.89 -11.63
C ALA A 81 -2.51 -14.03 -13.11
N THR A 82 -2.61 -15.26 -13.62
CA THR A 82 -3.11 -15.54 -14.99
C THR A 82 -4.58 -15.17 -15.13
N GLN A 83 -5.43 -15.56 -14.18
CA GLN A 83 -6.86 -15.24 -14.21
C GLN A 83 -7.10 -13.74 -14.03
N ILE A 84 -6.33 -13.08 -13.16
CA ILE A 84 -6.36 -11.62 -13.02
C ILE A 84 -5.93 -10.96 -14.34
N GLY A 85 -4.85 -11.45 -14.95
CA GLY A 85 -4.34 -10.97 -16.23
C GLY A 85 -5.35 -11.07 -17.37
N GLN A 86 -6.11 -12.17 -17.44
CA GLN A 86 -7.20 -12.32 -18.41
C GLN A 86 -8.28 -11.26 -18.26
N ARG A 87 -8.58 -10.79 -17.03
CA ARG A 87 -9.57 -9.71 -16.79
C ARG A 87 -9.04 -8.33 -17.18
N PHE A 88 -7.74 -8.11 -17.06
CA PHE A 88 -7.09 -6.84 -17.37
C PHE A 88 -6.41 -6.81 -18.74
N SER A 89 -6.53 -7.89 -19.53
CA SER A 89 -5.82 -8.07 -20.81
C SER A 89 -4.30 -7.90 -20.68
N LEU A 90 -3.72 -8.39 -19.57
CA LEU A 90 -2.29 -8.35 -19.29
C LEU A 90 -1.71 -9.76 -19.07
N PRO A 91 -0.46 -10.04 -19.50
CA PRO A 91 0.21 -11.28 -19.15
C PRO A 91 0.38 -11.44 -17.63
N ALA A 92 0.30 -12.67 -17.12
CA ALA A 92 0.47 -12.98 -15.69
C ALA A 92 1.78 -12.40 -15.11
N LYS A 93 2.86 -12.42 -15.89
CA LYS A 93 4.15 -11.82 -15.51
C LYS A 93 4.01 -10.32 -15.22
N LYS A 94 3.24 -9.59 -16.02
CA LYS A 94 2.99 -8.15 -15.82
C LYS A 94 2.14 -7.90 -14.59
N ILE A 95 1.10 -8.71 -14.36
CA ILE A 95 0.31 -8.65 -13.14
C ILE A 95 1.19 -8.85 -11.90
N ASN A 96 2.05 -9.87 -11.87
CA ASN A 96 2.97 -10.06 -10.74
C ASN A 96 3.95 -8.90 -10.55
N GLN A 97 4.42 -8.28 -11.64
CA GLN A 97 5.26 -7.07 -11.55
C GLN A 97 4.51 -5.89 -10.92
N LEU A 98 3.24 -5.66 -11.31
CA LEU A 98 2.43 -4.59 -10.73
C LEU A 98 2.11 -4.86 -9.25
N LEU A 99 1.73 -6.09 -8.90
CA LEU A 99 1.48 -6.48 -7.51
C LEU A 99 2.75 -6.40 -6.64
N GLN A 100 3.92 -6.68 -7.21
CA GLN A 100 5.21 -6.51 -6.56
C GLN A 100 5.55 -5.03 -6.37
N GLU A 101 5.29 -4.19 -7.38
CA GLU A 101 5.52 -2.74 -7.33
C GLU A 101 4.64 -2.09 -6.24
N LEU A 102 3.38 -2.52 -6.14
CA LEU A 102 2.44 -2.14 -5.07
C LEU A 102 2.85 -2.65 -3.67
N GLY A 103 3.96 -3.38 -3.56
CA GLY A 103 4.45 -3.91 -2.30
C GLY A 103 3.64 -5.09 -1.75
N TRP A 104 2.69 -5.63 -2.52
CA TRP A 104 1.85 -6.75 -2.10
C TRP A 104 2.48 -8.12 -2.35
N LEU A 105 3.53 -8.16 -3.19
CA LEU A 105 4.35 -9.34 -3.45
C LEU A 105 5.83 -9.08 -3.23
N SER A 106 6.53 -10.15 -2.87
CA SER A 106 7.98 -10.24 -2.90
C SER A 106 8.41 -11.43 -3.74
N ARG A 107 9.52 -11.27 -4.48
CA ARG A 107 10.09 -12.31 -5.31
C ARG A 107 11.17 -13.03 -4.52
N THR A 108 11.15 -14.35 -4.55
CA THR A 108 12.15 -15.23 -3.94
C THR A 108 12.73 -16.17 -4.99
N GLU A 109 13.74 -16.95 -4.61
CA GLU A 109 14.26 -18.02 -5.46
C GLU A 109 13.21 -19.12 -5.70
N GLN A 110 12.33 -19.37 -4.71
CA GLN A 110 11.26 -20.37 -4.81
C GLN A 110 9.97 -19.85 -5.45
N GLY A 111 9.89 -18.56 -5.82
CA GLY A 111 8.74 -17.99 -6.53
C GLY A 111 8.26 -16.66 -5.96
N TRP A 112 6.99 -16.60 -5.57
CA TRP A 112 6.34 -15.38 -5.06
C TRP A 112 5.80 -15.59 -3.64
N LEU A 113 6.16 -14.64 -2.78
CA LEU A 113 5.65 -14.56 -1.41
C LEU A 113 4.72 -13.36 -1.25
N VAL A 114 3.58 -13.59 -0.60
CA VAL A 114 2.67 -12.51 -0.20
C VAL A 114 3.28 -11.71 0.95
N THR A 115 3.14 -10.39 0.92
CA THR A 115 3.59 -9.52 2.02
C THR A 115 2.45 -9.29 3.02
N GLN A 116 2.74 -8.69 4.18
CA GLN A 116 1.70 -8.31 5.14
C GLN A 116 0.64 -7.38 4.51
N SER A 117 1.06 -6.39 3.72
CA SER A 117 0.15 -5.54 2.94
C SER A 117 -0.61 -6.34 1.86
N GLY A 118 0.03 -7.32 1.22
CA GLY A 118 -0.67 -8.24 0.31
C GLY A 118 -1.80 -9.03 0.98
N LEU A 119 -1.62 -9.43 2.25
CA LEU A 119 -2.67 -10.10 3.02
C LEU A 119 -3.88 -9.18 3.26
N THR A 120 -3.67 -7.87 3.50
CA THR A 120 -4.77 -6.93 3.75
C THR A 120 -5.63 -6.65 2.52
N VAL A 121 -5.14 -6.93 1.32
CA VAL A 121 -5.92 -6.82 0.06
C VAL A 121 -6.39 -8.17 -0.48
N GLY A 122 -6.29 -9.24 0.33
CA GLY A 122 -6.85 -10.56 0.02
C GLY A 122 -5.89 -11.52 -0.68
N GLY A 123 -4.57 -11.31 -0.61
CA GLY A 123 -3.58 -12.26 -1.11
C GLY A 123 -3.43 -13.49 -0.21
N TYR A 124 -3.29 -14.68 -0.80
CA TYR A 124 -3.12 -15.95 -0.10
C TYR A 124 -1.86 -16.64 -0.60
N GLN A 125 -0.99 -17.02 0.33
CA GLN A 125 0.15 -17.87 0.00
C GLN A 125 -0.33 -19.27 -0.39
N ARG A 126 0.29 -19.80 -1.45
CA ARG A 126 0.17 -21.18 -1.90
C ARG A 126 1.54 -21.74 -2.24
N GLU A 127 1.61 -23.05 -2.23
CA GLU A 127 2.76 -23.83 -2.61
C GLU A 127 2.28 -24.96 -3.50
N ASP A 128 2.98 -25.16 -4.61
CA ASP A 128 2.76 -26.30 -5.48
C ASP A 128 3.33 -27.55 -4.83
N LYS A 129 2.49 -28.57 -4.61
CA LYS A 129 2.85 -29.76 -3.82
C LYS A 129 3.92 -30.64 -4.49
N GLU A 130 4.08 -30.54 -5.80
CA GLU A 130 5.01 -31.38 -6.56
C GLU A 130 6.37 -30.71 -6.70
N THR A 131 6.36 -29.41 -7.00
CA THR A 131 7.57 -28.63 -7.29
C THR A 131 8.10 -27.84 -6.09
N GLY A 132 7.29 -27.67 -5.03
CA GLY A 132 7.59 -26.78 -3.90
C GLY A 132 7.57 -25.29 -4.29
N ALA A 133 7.12 -24.95 -5.51
CA ALA A 133 7.12 -23.58 -5.99
C ALA A 133 6.09 -22.74 -5.24
N GLN A 134 6.52 -21.60 -4.73
CA GLN A 134 5.68 -20.67 -3.99
C GLN A 134 4.97 -19.70 -4.94
N PHE A 135 3.67 -19.53 -4.77
CA PHE A 135 2.87 -18.60 -5.55
C PHE A 135 1.74 -18.00 -4.72
N VAL A 136 1.15 -16.91 -5.23
CA VAL A 136 0.08 -16.20 -4.53
C VAL A 136 -1.18 -16.21 -5.38
N VAL A 137 -2.30 -16.48 -4.72
CA VAL A 137 -3.65 -16.34 -5.29
C VAL A 137 -4.40 -15.27 -4.51
N TRP A 138 -5.36 -14.61 -5.14
CA TRP A 138 -5.99 -13.42 -4.58
C TRP A 138 -7.48 -13.61 -4.47
N HIS A 139 -8.09 -13.14 -3.40
CA HIS A 139 -9.55 -13.06 -3.31
C HIS A 139 -10.11 -12.33 -4.53
N ASP A 140 -11.26 -12.77 -5.04
CA ASP A 140 -11.84 -12.24 -6.28
C ASP A 140 -12.13 -10.73 -6.26
N THR A 141 -12.23 -10.14 -5.07
CA THR A 141 -12.32 -8.71 -4.84
C THR A 141 -11.12 -7.92 -5.37
N ILE A 142 -9.96 -8.54 -5.58
CA ILE A 142 -8.74 -7.89 -6.07
C ILE A 142 -8.96 -7.17 -7.41
N ILE A 143 -9.81 -7.73 -8.28
CA ILE A 143 -10.11 -7.14 -9.59
C ILE A 143 -10.89 -5.83 -9.47
N ARG A 144 -11.48 -5.55 -8.30
CA ARG A 144 -12.19 -4.30 -7.97
C ARG A 144 -11.34 -3.34 -7.16
N ASN A 145 -10.15 -3.75 -6.70
CA ASN A 145 -9.27 -2.91 -5.91
C ASN A 145 -8.87 -1.66 -6.73
N LYS A 146 -9.09 -0.49 -6.14
CA LYS A 146 -8.87 0.81 -6.78
C LYS A 146 -7.41 0.99 -7.21
N ARG A 147 -6.46 0.61 -6.35
CA ARG A 147 -5.02 0.80 -6.60
C ARG A 147 -4.52 -0.12 -7.71
N LEU A 148 -4.91 -1.39 -7.70
CA LEU A 148 -4.54 -2.30 -8.80
C LEU A 148 -5.10 -1.81 -10.15
N LYS A 149 -6.38 -1.41 -10.18
CA LYS A 149 -6.99 -0.86 -11.40
C LYS A 149 -6.24 0.36 -11.92
N GLN A 150 -5.93 1.29 -11.02
CA GLN A 150 -5.18 2.49 -11.35
C GLN A 150 -3.80 2.15 -11.93
N SER A 151 -3.05 1.26 -11.28
CA SER A 151 -1.74 0.82 -11.77
C SER A 151 -1.80 0.10 -13.12
N VAL A 152 -2.86 -0.68 -13.39
CA VAL A 152 -3.09 -1.31 -14.70
C VAL A 152 -3.35 -0.25 -15.77
N VAL A 153 -4.21 0.73 -15.49
CA VAL A 153 -4.54 1.83 -16.41
C VAL A 153 -3.30 2.65 -16.74
N GLU A 154 -2.53 3.04 -15.72
CA GLU A 154 -1.26 3.78 -15.86
C GLU A 154 -0.24 2.97 -16.68
N PHE A 155 -0.07 1.69 -16.36
CA PHE A 155 0.85 0.81 -17.09
C PHE A 155 0.45 0.61 -18.55
N SER A 156 -0.84 0.48 -18.83
CA SER A 156 -1.37 0.29 -20.19
C SER A 156 -1.42 1.59 -21.01
N GLY A 157 -1.21 2.75 -20.38
CA GLY A 157 -1.31 4.05 -21.04
C GLY A 157 -2.71 4.38 -21.55
N GLN A 158 -3.75 3.69 -21.06
CA GLN A 158 -5.13 3.87 -21.54
C GLN A 158 -5.66 5.29 -21.29
N ASP A 159 -5.18 5.93 -20.22
CA ASP A 159 -5.51 7.32 -19.89
C ASP A 159 -4.42 8.33 -20.26
N ALA A 160 -3.46 7.94 -21.09
CA ALA A 160 -2.39 8.85 -21.52
C ALA A 160 -2.98 10.11 -22.20
N GLU A 161 -4.04 9.96 -23.02
CA GLU A 161 -4.67 11.10 -23.67
C GLU A 161 -5.63 11.89 -22.76
N THR A 162 -6.32 11.23 -21.82
CA THR A 162 -7.21 11.86 -20.84
C THR A 162 -6.43 12.74 -19.86
N HIS A 163 -5.20 12.34 -19.51
CA HIS A 163 -4.25 13.13 -18.73
C HIS A 163 -3.44 14.16 -19.55
N THR A 164 -3.47 14.12 -20.89
CA THR A 164 -2.90 15.18 -21.75
C THR A 164 -3.77 16.44 -21.88
N THR A 165 -4.73 16.66 -20.98
CA THR A 165 -5.55 17.86 -21.04
C THR A 165 -4.89 19.04 -20.34
N ASP A 166 -4.34 19.94 -21.16
CA ASP A 166 -3.97 21.34 -20.87
C ASP A 166 -4.93 22.11 -19.93
N LYS A 167 -6.16 21.64 -19.74
CA LYS A 167 -7.17 22.23 -18.84
C LYS A 167 -7.09 21.75 -17.38
N SER A 168 -6.62 20.53 -17.12
CA SER A 168 -6.36 20.06 -15.75
C SER A 168 -5.04 20.62 -15.21
N LEU A 169 -4.06 20.81 -16.10
CA LEU A 169 -2.78 21.44 -15.82
C LEU A 169 -2.92 22.91 -15.39
N SER A 170 -3.79 23.71 -16.01
CA SER A 170 -3.96 25.12 -15.66
C SER A 170 -4.61 25.35 -14.30
N SER A 171 -5.62 24.54 -13.94
CA SER A 171 -6.29 24.63 -12.63
C SER A 171 -5.52 23.97 -11.48
N PHE A 172 -4.71 22.94 -11.75
CA PHE A 172 -3.82 22.31 -10.76
C PHE A 172 -2.53 23.14 -10.55
N ARG A 173 -1.90 23.64 -11.64
CA ARG A 173 -0.75 24.58 -11.54
C ARG A 173 -1.13 25.88 -10.83
N GLN A 174 -2.35 26.39 -10.99
CA GLN A 174 -2.78 27.62 -10.29
C GLN A 174 -2.95 27.46 -8.77
N LYS A 175 -3.09 26.23 -8.24
CA LYS A 175 -3.32 26.00 -6.81
C LYS A 175 -2.10 25.42 -6.08
N PHE A 176 -1.23 24.70 -6.80
CA PHE A 176 0.02 24.13 -6.31
C PHE A 176 1.07 24.20 -7.42
N GLU A 177 1.75 25.34 -7.56
CA GLU A 177 2.83 25.47 -8.54
C GLU A 177 3.97 24.52 -8.12
N ALA A 178 4.16 23.43 -8.86
CA ALA A 178 5.41 22.69 -8.86
C ALA A 178 6.46 23.60 -9.53
N LYS A 179 7.10 24.45 -8.71
CA LYS A 179 7.90 25.60 -9.15
C LYS A 179 9.29 25.22 -9.64
N HIS A 180 9.84 24.13 -9.14
CA HIS A 180 11.26 23.83 -9.27
C HIS A 180 11.44 22.62 -10.18
N ARG A 181 12.24 22.77 -11.24
CA ARG A 181 12.57 21.68 -12.15
C ARG A 181 13.89 21.04 -11.74
N THR A 182 13.89 19.72 -11.56
CA THR A 182 15.05 18.92 -11.15
C THR A 182 15.91 18.53 -12.36
N LEU A 183 17.08 17.96 -12.09
CA LEU A 183 18.05 17.54 -13.10
C LEU A 183 17.56 16.33 -13.93
N ASP A 184 16.78 15.44 -13.33
CA ASP A 184 16.21 14.27 -14.00
C ASP A 184 14.89 14.56 -14.74
N GLY A 185 14.34 15.77 -14.53
CA GLY A 185 13.20 16.29 -15.25
C GLY A 185 11.89 16.34 -14.45
N HIS A 186 11.87 15.94 -13.18
CA HIS A 186 10.71 16.16 -12.31
C HIS A 186 10.43 17.66 -12.08
N TYR A 187 9.17 17.95 -11.74
CA TYR A 187 8.74 19.24 -11.20
C TYR A 187 8.30 19.07 -9.76
N VAL A 188 9.03 19.70 -8.84
CA VAL A 188 8.81 19.57 -7.39
C VAL A 188 8.25 20.85 -6.78
N ARG A 189 7.66 20.73 -5.58
CA ARG A 189 6.90 21.80 -4.92
C ARG A 189 7.78 22.71 -4.07
N SER A 190 8.89 22.21 -3.54
CA SER A 190 9.80 22.98 -2.68
C SER A 190 11.29 22.89 -3.08
N LYS A 191 12.09 23.83 -2.59
CA LYS A 191 13.55 23.82 -2.75
C LYS A 191 14.20 22.63 -2.03
N GLY A 192 13.65 22.21 -0.89
CA GLY A 192 14.15 21.03 -0.17
C GLY A 192 13.97 19.76 -0.99
N GLU A 193 12.78 19.56 -1.56
CA GLU A 193 12.52 18.45 -2.49
C GLU A 193 13.45 18.50 -3.71
N LEU A 194 13.71 19.70 -4.27
CA LEU A 194 14.63 19.87 -5.40
C LEU A 194 16.05 19.37 -5.06
N ILE A 195 16.54 19.72 -3.86
CA ILE A 195 17.87 19.30 -3.40
C ILE A 195 17.90 17.79 -3.20
N ILE A 196 16.87 17.21 -2.57
CA ILE A 196 16.76 15.76 -2.36
C ILE A 196 16.71 15.01 -3.70
N ASP A 197 15.85 15.41 -4.62
CA ASP A 197 15.68 14.78 -5.94
C ASP A 197 16.99 14.79 -6.73
N ASN A 198 17.61 15.98 -6.85
CA ASN A 198 18.90 16.12 -7.52
C ASN A 198 19.98 15.26 -6.86
N TRP A 199 19.98 15.16 -5.53
CA TRP A 199 20.92 14.32 -4.82
C TRP A 199 20.71 12.83 -5.14
N LEU A 200 19.46 12.34 -5.12
CA LEU A 200 19.11 10.97 -5.48
C LEU A 200 19.54 10.66 -6.92
N TYR A 201 19.24 11.57 -7.84
CA TYR A 201 19.62 11.46 -9.25
C TYR A 201 21.14 11.38 -9.45
N MET A 202 21.89 12.32 -8.84
CA MET A 202 23.35 12.39 -8.97
C MET A 202 24.06 11.17 -8.37
N ASN A 203 23.45 10.52 -7.38
CA ASN A 203 23.94 9.27 -6.79
C ASN A 203 23.42 8.01 -7.51
N GLY A 204 22.73 8.15 -8.64
CA GLY A 204 22.22 7.02 -9.42
C GLY A 204 21.11 6.23 -8.72
N ILE A 205 20.43 6.83 -7.75
CA ILE A 205 19.36 6.19 -6.99
C ILE A 205 18.06 6.37 -7.78
N VAL A 206 17.55 5.26 -8.30
CA VAL A 206 16.24 5.20 -8.94
C VAL A 206 15.17 5.58 -7.93
N HIS A 207 14.35 6.57 -8.28
CA HIS A 207 13.28 7.06 -7.43
C HIS A 207 12.07 7.46 -8.26
N ALA A 208 10.91 7.51 -7.62
CA ALA A 208 9.68 8.07 -8.17
C ALA A 208 9.25 9.25 -7.31
N TYR A 209 8.91 10.38 -7.92
CA TYR A 209 8.42 11.57 -7.23
C TYR A 209 6.89 11.57 -7.09
N ASN A 210 6.38 12.11 -5.98
CA ASN A 210 4.96 12.25 -5.65
C ASN A 210 4.20 10.92 -5.77
N ARG A 211 4.78 9.86 -5.18
CA ARG A 211 4.27 8.49 -5.28
C ARG A 211 3.13 8.26 -4.30
N GLN A 212 1.99 7.84 -4.83
CA GLN A 212 0.83 7.40 -4.06
C GLN A 212 1.12 6.12 -3.27
N LEU A 213 0.74 6.09 -1.99
CA LEU A 213 0.80 4.88 -1.17
C LEU A 213 -0.19 3.81 -1.69
N PRO A 214 0.16 2.52 -1.65
CA PRO A 214 -0.65 1.42 -2.18
C PRO A 214 -1.75 0.99 -1.20
N ILE A 215 -2.43 1.98 -0.61
CA ILE A 215 -3.57 1.87 0.30
C ILE A 215 -4.72 2.71 -0.24
N GLU A 216 -5.93 2.46 0.21
CA GLU A 216 -7.09 3.18 -0.31
C GLU A 216 -7.07 4.69 -0.04
N GLN A 217 -6.55 5.11 1.11
CA GLN A 217 -6.46 6.52 1.48
C GLN A 217 -5.61 7.29 0.47
N ASP A 218 -6.01 8.52 0.19
CA ASP A 218 -5.33 9.37 -0.80
C ASP A 218 -4.17 10.11 -0.16
N VAL A 219 -3.10 9.37 0.12
CA VAL A 219 -1.86 9.89 0.73
C VAL A 219 -0.67 9.70 -0.22
N LEU A 220 0.04 10.79 -0.46
CA LEU A 220 1.21 10.86 -1.34
C LEU A 220 2.47 10.90 -0.48
N SER A 221 3.50 10.17 -0.90
CA SER A 221 4.88 10.34 -0.46
C SER A 221 5.60 11.28 -1.41
N ASP A 222 6.56 12.05 -0.92
CA ASP A 222 7.39 12.91 -1.79
C ASP A 222 8.23 12.05 -2.72
N PHE A 223 8.84 10.99 -2.20
CA PHE A 223 9.62 10.05 -3.01
C PHE A 223 9.34 8.58 -2.63
N TYR A 224 9.54 7.69 -3.59
CA TYR A 224 9.60 6.25 -3.38
C TYR A 224 10.86 5.69 -4.02
N LEU A 225 11.60 4.87 -3.26
CA LEU A 225 12.87 4.27 -3.67
C LEU A 225 12.69 2.76 -3.87
N PRO A 226 12.52 2.28 -5.12
CA PRO A 226 12.16 0.89 -5.39
C PRO A 226 13.21 -0.13 -4.92
N ALA A 227 14.50 0.25 -4.92
CA ALA A 227 15.59 -0.63 -4.51
C ALA A 227 15.48 -1.10 -3.06
N GLY A 228 15.08 -0.21 -2.15
CA GLY A 228 14.86 -0.51 -0.73
C GLY A 228 13.40 -0.71 -0.34
N LYS A 229 12.47 -0.59 -1.31
CA LYS A 229 11.01 -0.55 -1.06
C LYS A 229 10.62 0.40 0.08
N VAL A 230 11.23 1.58 0.06
CA VAL A 230 11.13 2.57 1.12
C VAL A 230 10.64 3.89 0.56
N TYR A 231 9.76 4.55 1.32
CA TYR A 231 9.27 5.88 1.02
C TYR A 231 10.17 6.91 1.69
N LEU A 232 10.30 8.08 1.10
CA LEU A 232 11.02 9.19 1.69
C LEU A 232 10.10 10.41 1.71
N GLN A 233 9.94 10.98 2.89
CA GLN A 233 9.12 12.17 3.13
C GLN A 233 9.99 13.32 3.66
N TYR A 234 9.87 14.46 3.03
CA TYR A 234 10.44 15.72 3.48
C TYR A 234 9.42 16.49 4.34
N TRP A 235 9.81 16.84 5.56
CA TRP A 235 8.97 17.54 6.54
C TRP A 235 9.13 19.07 6.49
N GLY A 236 9.50 19.61 5.33
CA GLY A 236 9.65 21.04 5.10
C GLY A 236 8.88 21.53 3.88
N SER A 237 8.80 22.85 3.75
CA SER A 237 8.24 23.55 2.61
C SER A 237 8.99 24.86 2.37
N ASP A 238 8.74 25.50 1.23
CA ASP A 238 9.28 26.85 0.96
C ASP A 238 8.78 27.90 1.97
N SER A 239 7.73 27.59 2.74
CA SER A 239 7.14 28.45 3.76
C SER A 239 7.48 28.07 5.21
N GLY A 240 8.29 27.03 5.43
CA GLY A 240 8.65 26.52 6.76
C GLY A 240 8.28 25.06 6.97
N GLU A 241 8.33 24.59 8.21
CA GLU A 241 8.09 23.18 8.57
C GLU A 241 6.61 22.80 8.53
N ILE A 242 6.37 21.50 8.30
CA ILE A 242 5.03 20.90 8.40
C ILE A 242 4.58 20.88 9.87
N ASP A 243 3.29 21.07 10.12
CA ASP A 243 2.71 20.94 11.45
C ASP A 243 2.98 19.55 12.09
N ALA A 244 3.40 19.54 13.35
CA ALA A 244 3.80 18.32 14.05
C ALA A 244 2.66 17.29 14.15
N LYS A 245 1.40 17.73 14.36
CA LYS A 245 0.27 16.78 14.44
C LYS A 245 -0.01 16.14 13.08
N GLN A 246 0.13 16.91 12.00
CA GLN A 246 0.00 16.37 10.64
C GLN A 246 1.11 15.36 10.34
N ARG A 247 2.36 15.68 10.70
CA ARG A 247 3.50 14.76 10.57
C ARG A 247 3.25 13.45 11.30
N ASP A 248 2.93 13.52 12.59
CA ASP A 248 2.74 12.33 13.44
C ASP A 248 1.59 11.45 12.93
N LYS A 249 0.52 12.06 12.40
CA LYS A 249 -0.58 11.34 11.75
C LYS A 249 -0.12 10.55 10.51
N ILE A 250 0.73 11.15 9.68
CA ILE A 250 1.27 10.49 8.48
C ILE A 250 2.19 9.36 8.91
N ILE A 251 3.12 9.59 9.84
CA ILE A 251 4.03 8.55 10.37
C ILE A 251 3.24 7.35 10.93
N ALA A 252 2.20 7.61 11.72
CA ALA A 252 1.35 6.57 12.26
C ALA A 252 0.69 5.71 11.16
N LEU A 253 0.29 6.33 10.04
CA LEU A 253 -0.27 5.61 8.89
C LEU A 253 0.76 4.68 8.24
N TYR A 254 2.01 5.14 8.06
CA TYR A 254 3.10 4.30 7.56
C TYR A 254 3.34 3.09 8.47
N GLN A 255 3.39 3.32 9.79
CA GLN A 255 3.57 2.27 10.79
C GLN A 255 2.40 1.27 10.80
N GLU A 256 1.17 1.76 10.73
CA GLU A 256 -0.04 0.93 10.71
C GLU A 256 -0.04 -0.04 9.53
N HIS A 257 0.38 0.42 8.36
CA HIS A 257 0.42 -0.37 7.13
C HIS A 257 1.76 -1.10 6.90
N GLY A 258 2.73 -0.94 7.79
CA GLY A 258 4.05 -1.60 7.71
C GLY A 258 4.91 -1.08 6.55
N PHE A 259 4.73 0.18 6.15
CA PHE A 259 5.56 0.81 5.12
C PHE A 259 6.82 1.41 5.75
N ALA A 260 7.96 1.14 5.12
CA ALA A 260 9.23 1.76 5.47
C ALA A 260 9.21 3.24 5.09
N LEU A 261 9.65 4.10 6.00
CA LEU A 261 9.69 5.55 5.82
C LEU A 261 11.05 6.11 6.23
N ILE A 262 11.69 6.85 5.33
CA ILE A 262 12.82 7.73 5.60
C ILE A 262 12.27 9.14 5.77
N GLU A 263 12.54 9.72 6.93
CA GLU A 263 12.14 11.08 7.24
C GLU A 263 13.31 12.04 7.00
N VAL A 264 13.07 13.13 6.27
CA VAL A 264 14.05 14.18 6.01
C VAL A 264 13.48 15.50 6.53
N THR A 265 14.24 16.20 7.37
CA THR A 265 13.86 17.50 7.95
C THR A 265 14.60 18.64 7.24
N PRO A 266 14.21 19.91 7.41
CA PRO A 266 14.99 21.04 6.86
C PRO A 266 16.45 21.04 7.32
N ASP A 267 16.72 20.68 8.57
CA ASP A 267 18.08 20.56 9.11
C ASP A 267 18.91 19.46 8.41
N ASP A 268 18.25 18.41 7.91
CA ASP A 268 18.92 17.38 7.13
C ASP A 268 19.38 17.89 5.75
N ILE A 269 18.73 18.93 5.19
CA ILE A 269 19.08 19.48 3.87
C ILE A 269 20.45 20.14 3.89
N GLU A 270 20.82 20.81 4.98
CA GLU A 270 22.12 21.49 5.11
C GLU A 270 23.30 20.49 5.12
N HIS A 271 23.04 19.25 5.54
CA HIS A 271 24.03 18.19 5.69
C HIS A 271 23.61 16.89 4.96
N LEU A 272 22.96 17.04 3.80
CA LEU A 272 22.29 15.94 3.12
C LEU A 272 23.26 14.81 2.72
N ASP A 273 24.45 15.19 2.22
CA ASP A 273 25.53 14.27 1.84
C ASP A 273 26.00 13.37 2.99
N GLU A 274 25.89 13.84 4.23
CA GLU A 274 26.33 13.09 5.41
C GLU A 274 25.19 12.23 5.98
N ARG A 275 23.97 12.79 6.02
CA ARG A 275 22.85 12.20 6.75
C ARG A 275 22.04 11.23 5.91
N LEU A 276 21.74 11.57 4.65
CA LEU A 276 20.87 10.75 3.81
C LEU A 276 21.48 9.38 3.48
N PRO A 277 22.79 9.23 3.19
CA PRO A 277 23.39 7.91 2.97
C PRO A 277 23.25 6.96 4.15
N SER A 278 23.36 7.47 5.39
CA SER A 278 23.19 6.63 6.58
C SER A 278 21.77 6.08 6.66
N LYS A 279 20.76 6.95 6.47
CA LYS A 279 19.35 6.55 6.47
C LYS A 279 19.03 5.55 5.35
N LEU A 280 19.59 5.75 4.15
CA LEU A 280 19.42 4.86 3.01
C LEU A 280 20.02 3.46 3.22
N ARG A 281 21.17 3.39 3.91
CA ARG A 281 21.89 2.14 4.16
C ARG A 281 21.07 1.15 5.00
N GLU A 282 20.22 1.65 5.91
CA GLU A 282 19.30 0.83 6.71
C GLU A 282 18.32 0.03 5.83
N PHE A 283 18.06 0.50 4.61
CA PHE A 283 17.19 -0.14 3.62
C PHE A 283 17.98 -0.82 2.49
N GLY A 284 19.28 -1.03 2.68
CA GLY A 284 20.16 -1.67 1.69
C GLY A 284 20.44 -0.82 0.45
N ILE A 285 20.09 0.48 0.47
CA ILE A 285 20.38 1.40 -0.62
C ILE A 285 21.76 2.00 -0.37
N LYS A 286 22.66 1.85 -1.33
CA LYS A 286 23.99 2.46 -1.30
C LYS A 286 23.98 3.71 -2.16
N ALA A 287 24.34 4.83 -1.55
CA ALA A 287 24.92 5.94 -2.27
C ALA A 287 26.44 5.72 -2.27
N TYR A 288 27.08 5.94 -3.42
CA TYR A 288 28.52 5.80 -3.71
C TYR A 288 29.17 4.40 -3.49
#